data_AF-A0A1F4BJR4-F1
#
_entry.id   AF-A0A1F4BJR4-F1
#
_cell.length_a   1.000
_cell.length_b   1.000
_cell.length_c   1.000
_cell.angle_alpha   90.00
_cell.angle_beta   90.00
_cell.angle_gamma   90.00
#
_symmetry.space_group_name_H-M   'P 1'
#
loop_
_entity.id
_entity.type
_entity.pdbx_description
1 polymer ?
#
loop_
_entity_poly.entity_id
_entity_poly.type
_entity_poly.pdbx_seq_one_letter_code
_entity_poly.pdbx_strand_id
1 'polypeptide(L)'
;MTLLSESRASAFARVALANVAREYPRKVDHLLLAASAELTPRRLHPVFFGSYDWHSAVHMHWLLARLHPALPAAWPERDARRVACQTAAQRHFAAALPQVVGGDYVGEHWLASFAALAMGESP
;
A
#
# COMPACT_ATOMS: atom_id res chain seq x y z
N MET A 1 4.11 15.73 17.76
CA MET A 1 3.32 15.14 18.87
C MET A 1 2.41 14.06 18.27
N THR A 2 2.80 12.79 18.32
CA THR A 2 2.13 11.73 17.55
C THR A 2 1.11 11.00 18.42
N LEU A 3 -0.18 11.30 18.23
CA LEU A 3 -1.34 10.75 18.98
C LEU A 3 -1.78 9.35 18.52
N LEU A 4 -0.85 8.48 18.14
CA LEU A 4 -1.18 7.13 17.67
C LEU A 4 -1.11 6.14 18.84
N SER A 5 -2.23 5.92 19.54
CA SER A 5 -2.32 4.89 20.58
C SER A 5 -2.19 3.48 19.99
N GLU A 6 -1.80 2.51 20.82
CA GLU A 6 -1.76 1.07 20.45
C GLU A 6 -3.10 0.58 19.89
N SER A 7 -4.21 1.00 20.51
CA SER A 7 -5.56 0.67 20.06
C SER A 7 -5.88 1.21 18.67
N ARG A 8 -5.46 2.45 18.37
CA ARG A 8 -5.63 3.06 17.04
C ARG A 8 -4.72 2.41 16.01
N ALA A 9 -3.46 2.14 16.35
CA ALA A 9 -2.53 1.43 15.48
C ALA A 9 -3.08 0.04 15.08
N SER A 10 -3.58 -0.71 16.06
CA SER A 10 -4.22 -2.01 15.87
C SER A 10 -5.47 -1.94 14.99
N ALA A 11 -6.32 -0.92 15.19
CA ALA A 11 -7.52 -0.72 14.38
C ALA A 11 -7.17 -0.35 12.93
N PHE A 12 -6.24 0.59 12.75
CA PHE A 12 -5.82 1.05 11.42
C PHE A 12 -5.11 -0.05 10.63
N ALA A 13 -4.24 -0.83 11.26
CA ALA A 13 -3.58 -1.94 10.61
C ALA A 13 -4.58 -3.03 10.18
N ARG A 14 -5.62 -3.30 10.97
CA ARG A 14 -6.71 -4.21 10.57
C ARG A 14 -7.49 -3.70 9.36
N VAL A 15 -7.83 -2.40 9.34
CA VAL A 15 -8.49 -1.78 8.18
C VAL A 15 -7.61 -1.88 6.94
N ALA A 16 -6.33 -1.54 7.05
CA ALA A 16 -5.42 -1.58 5.93
C ALA A 16 -5.23 -3.01 5.39
N LEU A 17 -5.02 -4.00 6.25
CA LEU A 17 -4.94 -5.42 5.86
C LEU A 17 -6.21 -5.91 5.16
N ALA A 18 -7.39 -5.54 5.67
CA ALA A 18 -8.65 -5.90 5.05
C ALA A 18 -8.82 -5.26 3.66
N ASN A 19 -8.37 -4.02 3.48
CA ASN A 19 -8.45 -3.32 2.19
C ASN A 19 -7.50 -3.90 1.15
N VAL A 20 -6.22 -4.10 1.48
CA VAL A 20 -5.23 -4.61 0.51
C VAL A 20 -5.53 -6.04 0.03
N ALA A 21 -6.32 -6.80 0.80
CA ALA A 21 -6.79 -8.13 0.42
C ALA A 21 -8.12 -8.13 -0.37
N ARG A 22 -8.86 -7.02 -0.40
CA ARG A 22 -10.22 -6.95 -0.96
C ARG A 22 -10.21 -6.46 -2.40
N GLU A 23 -10.57 -7.33 -3.32
CA GLU A 23 -10.54 -7.06 -4.77
C GLU A 23 -11.78 -6.31 -5.30
N TYR A 24 -12.96 -6.51 -4.70
CA TYR A 24 -14.21 -5.87 -5.13
C TYR A 24 -15.03 -5.30 -3.95
N PRO A 25 -15.80 -4.22 -4.14
CA PRO A 25 -15.94 -3.42 -5.36
C PRO A 25 -14.70 -2.54 -5.63
N ARG A 26 -14.47 -2.21 -6.91
CA ARG A 26 -13.31 -1.42 -7.35
C ARG A 26 -13.69 -0.43 -8.45
N LYS A 27 -13.18 0.79 -8.35
CA LYS A 27 -13.11 1.78 -9.43
C LYS A 27 -11.83 1.57 -10.23
N VAL A 28 -11.99 1.37 -11.54
CA VAL A 28 -10.87 1.22 -12.48
C VAL A 28 -10.81 2.47 -13.34
N ASP A 29 -9.73 3.23 -13.21
CA ASP A 29 -9.39 4.33 -14.10
C ASP A 29 -8.12 3.89 -14.87
N HIS A 30 -8.26 3.60 -16.17
CA HIS A 30 -7.16 3.13 -17.00
C HIS A 30 -7.16 3.84 -18.35
N LEU A 31 -6.02 4.43 -18.72
CA LEU A 31 -5.84 5.07 -20.01
C LEU A 31 -5.56 3.99 -21.07
N LEU A 32 -6.45 3.87 -22.04
CA LEU A 32 -6.26 2.97 -23.17
C LEU A 32 -5.67 3.72 -24.35
N LEU A 33 -4.45 3.33 -24.75
CA LEU A 33 -3.78 3.85 -25.95
C LEU A 33 -4.11 3.02 -27.20
N ALA A 34 -4.64 1.81 -27.01
CA ALA A 34 -5.14 0.92 -28.04
C ALA A 34 -6.15 -0.08 -27.43
N ALA A 35 -6.90 -0.79 -28.26
CA ALA A 35 -7.82 -1.82 -27.80
C ALA A 35 -7.07 -2.97 -27.10
N SER A 36 -7.52 -3.36 -25.90
CA SER A 36 -6.99 -4.54 -25.19
C SER A 36 -8.13 -5.37 -24.61
N ALA A 37 -7.93 -6.69 -24.56
CA ALA A 37 -9.00 -7.67 -24.39
C ALA A 37 -9.29 -8.10 -22.93
N GLU A 38 -8.58 -7.61 -21.91
CA GLU A 38 -8.96 -7.92 -20.51
C GLU A 38 -8.32 -6.96 -19.50
N LEU A 39 -9.15 -6.27 -18.72
CA LEU A 39 -8.75 -5.23 -17.76
C LEU A 39 -9.17 -5.62 -16.33
N THR A 40 -8.77 -6.80 -15.84
CA THR A 40 -9.05 -7.18 -14.44
C THR A 40 -8.07 -6.50 -13.48
N PRO A 41 -8.47 -6.21 -12.22
CA PRO A 41 -7.61 -5.52 -11.26
C PRO A 41 -6.25 -6.21 -11.04
N ARG A 42 -6.26 -7.54 -10.94
CA ARG A 42 -5.03 -8.35 -10.79
C ARG A 42 -4.13 -8.33 -12.01
N ARG A 43 -4.68 -8.16 -13.21
CA ARG A 43 -3.87 -8.05 -14.43
C ARG A 43 -3.29 -6.65 -14.58
N LEU A 44 -4.08 -5.62 -14.28
CA LEU A 44 -3.63 -4.24 -14.40
C LEU A 44 -2.60 -3.87 -13.33
N HIS A 45 -2.85 -4.28 -12.08
CA HIS A 45 -1.99 -3.93 -10.96
C HIS A 45 -1.87 -5.11 -9.97
N PRO A 46 -1.01 -6.11 -10.24
CA PRO A 46 -0.95 -7.35 -9.46
C PRO A 46 -0.68 -7.17 -7.96
N VAL A 47 0.02 -6.10 -7.57
CA VAL A 47 0.29 -5.76 -6.15
C VAL A 47 -0.75 -4.79 -5.58
N PHE A 48 -1.49 -4.09 -6.44
CA PHE A 48 -2.50 -3.10 -6.09
C PHE A 48 -3.92 -3.53 -6.48
N PHE A 49 -4.14 -4.84 -6.61
CA PHE A 49 -5.43 -5.40 -7.03
C PHE A 49 -6.49 -5.26 -5.94
N GLY A 50 -6.05 -5.15 -4.68
CA GLY A 50 -6.91 -4.83 -3.55
C GLY A 50 -7.23 -3.33 -3.47
N SER A 51 -8.11 -2.98 -2.54
CA SER A 51 -8.63 -1.63 -2.31
C SER A 51 -9.55 -1.09 -3.39
N TYR A 52 -10.23 0.01 -3.07
CA TYR A 52 -11.25 0.62 -3.91
C TYR A 52 -10.74 1.09 -5.28
N ASP A 53 -9.50 1.58 -5.35
CA ASP A 53 -8.79 1.88 -6.59
C ASP A 53 -7.28 1.75 -6.35
N TRP A 54 -6.48 2.01 -7.37
CA TRP A 54 -5.03 1.93 -7.28
C TRP A 54 -4.42 2.95 -6.30
N HIS A 55 -4.92 4.19 -6.24
CA HIS A 55 -4.43 5.21 -5.29
C HIS A 55 -4.70 4.77 -3.84
N SER A 56 -5.92 4.30 -3.59
CA SER A 56 -6.36 3.75 -2.31
C SER A 56 -5.49 2.57 -1.90
N ALA A 57 -5.10 1.71 -2.84
CA ALA A 57 -4.18 0.61 -2.58
C ALA A 57 -2.84 1.12 -2.06
N VAL A 58 -2.31 2.21 -2.61
CA VAL A 58 -1.04 2.78 -2.14
C VAL A 58 -1.19 3.38 -0.76
N HIS A 59 -2.25 4.14 -0.49
CA HIS A 59 -2.51 4.67 0.85
C HIS A 59 -2.57 3.57 1.91
N MET A 60 -3.21 2.43 1.61
CA MET A 60 -3.32 1.32 2.55
C MET A 60 -1.99 0.60 2.77
N HIS A 61 -1.21 0.36 1.70
CA HIS A 61 0.13 -0.21 1.84
C HIS A 61 1.09 0.72 2.57
N TRP A 62 1.01 2.02 2.29
CA TRP A 62 1.77 3.05 2.97
C TRP A 62 1.43 3.11 4.46
N LEU A 63 0.15 3.04 4.81
CA LEU A 63 -0.30 2.98 6.19
C LEU A 63 0.28 1.77 6.91
N LEU A 64 0.32 0.59 6.26
CA LEU A 64 0.96 -0.61 6.83
C LEU A 64 2.46 -0.40 7.08
N ALA A 65 3.18 0.23 6.15
CA ALA A 65 4.58 0.57 6.32
C ALA A 65 4.79 1.57 7.48
N ARG A 66 3.96 2.62 7.56
CA ARG A 66 4.08 3.67 8.58
C ARG A 66 3.74 3.19 9.99
N LEU A 67 2.82 2.23 10.10
CA LEU A 67 2.43 1.62 11.37
C LEU A 67 3.45 0.61 11.89
N HIS A 68 4.34 0.09 11.03
CA HIS A 68 5.32 -0.95 11.38
C HIS A 68 6.05 -0.71 12.71
N PRO A 69 6.56 0.51 13.03
CA PRO A 69 7.25 0.76 14.29
C PRO A 69 6.34 0.69 15.53
N ALA A 70 5.03 0.91 15.37
CA ALA A 70 4.04 0.88 16.46
C ALA A 70 3.39 -0.50 16.64
N LEU A 71 3.51 -1.41 15.66
CA LEU A 71 2.94 -2.76 15.73
C LEU A 71 3.48 -3.62 16.87
N PRO A 72 4.75 -3.52 17.33
CA PRO A 72 5.23 -4.30 18.47
C PRO A 72 4.51 -4.00 19.77
N ALA A 73 4.08 -2.75 19.98
CA ALA A 73 3.30 -2.36 21.15
C ALA A 73 1.83 -2.82 21.01
N ALA A 74 1.30 -2.81 19.78
CA ALA A 74 -0.08 -3.23 19.51
C ALA A 74 -0.28 -4.75 19.49
N TRP A 75 0.71 -5.53 19.03
CA TRP A 75 0.63 -6.97 18.79
C TRP A 75 1.92 -7.72 19.19
N PRO A 76 1.83 -8.94 19.77
CA PRO A 76 3.00 -9.76 20.13
C PRO A 76 3.89 -10.12 18.92
N GLU A 77 5.16 -10.46 19.16
CA GLU A 77 6.17 -10.76 18.11
C GLU A 77 5.74 -11.81 17.09
N ARG A 78 5.07 -12.88 17.55
CA ARG A 78 4.62 -14.00 16.69
C ARG A 78 3.21 -13.83 16.14
N ASP A 79 2.64 -12.62 16.24
CA ASP A 79 1.29 -12.36 15.72
C ASP A 79 1.31 -12.39 14.18
N ALA A 80 0.52 -13.28 13.58
CA ALA A 80 0.41 -13.43 12.14
C ALA A 80 0.05 -12.11 11.42
N ARG A 81 -0.66 -11.20 12.08
CA ARG A 81 -1.01 -9.88 11.54
C ARG A 81 0.22 -8.99 11.36
N ARG A 82 1.21 -9.06 12.26
CA ARG A 82 2.48 -8.32 12.11
C ARG A 82 3.24 -8.79 10.87
N VAL A 83 3.34 -10.11 10.70
CA VAL A 83 3.97 -10.72 9.53
C VAL A 83 3.24 -10.32 8.26
N ALA A 84 1.91 -10.32 8.26
CA ALA A 84 1.09 -9.90 7.13
C ALA A 84 1.32 -8.41 6.78
N CYS A 85 1.36 -7.51 7.77
CA CYS A 85 1.65 -6.08 7.56
C CYS A 85 3.03 -5.88 6.92
N GLN A 86 4.05 -6.54 7.46
CA GLN A 86 5.42 -6.49 6.94
C GLN A 86 5.50 -6.99 5.50
N THR A 87 4.89 -8.15 5.24
CA THR A 87 4.88 -8.77 3.91
C THR A 87 4.18 -7.88 2.89
N ALA A 88 3.02 -7.31 3.23
CA ALA A 88 2.29 -6.40 2.36
C ALA A 88 3.10 -5.12 2.07
N ALA A 89 3.67 -4.50 3.10
CA ALA A 89 4.50 -3.30 2.94
C ALA A 89 5.73 -3.56 2.04
N GLN A 90 6.43 -4.69 2.24
CA GLN A 90 7.58 -5.08 1.43
C GLN A 90 7.20 -5.33 -0.03
N ARG A 91 6.10 -6.05 -0.28
CA ARG A 91 5.60 -6.30 -1.65
C ARG A 91 5.26 -4.99 -2.37
N HIS A 92 4.60 -4.07 -1.66
CA HIS A 92 4.31 -2.75 -2.19
C HIS A 92 5.57 -1.98 -2.55
N PHE A 93 6.53 -1.89 -1.62
CA PHE A 93 7.78 -1.17 -1.85
C PHE A 93 8.55 -1.75 -3.04
N ALA A 94 8.66 -3.07 -3.13
CA ALA A 94 9.33 -3.76 -4.24
C ALA A 94 8.65 -3.49 -5.60
N ALA A 95 7.32 -3.39 -5.64
CA ALA A 95 6.58 -3.10 -6.86
C ALA A 95 6.54 -1.61 -7.23
N ALA A 96 6.58 -0.72 -6.23
CA ALA A 96 6.54 0.72 -6.44
C ALA A 96 7.91 1.29 -6.82
N LEU A 97 9.01 0.74 -6.30
CA LEU A 97 10.34 1.30 -6.51
C LEU A 97 10.73 1.48 -8.00
N PRO A 98 10.46 0.52 -8.91
CA PRO A 98 10.74 0.72 -10.34
C PRO A 98 9.85 1.77 -11.02
N GLN A 99 8.72 2.14 -10.41
CA GLN A 99 7.77 3.13 -10.92
C GLN A 99 8.07 4.55 -10.43
N VAL A 100 8.91 4.68 -9.39
CA VAL A 100 9.31 5.97 -8.81
C VAL A 100 10.38 6.66 -9.66
N VAL A 101 11.26 5.88 -10.29
CA VAL A 101 12.43 6.38 -11.03
C VAL A 101 12.44 5.77 -12.43
N GLY A 102 12.14 6.57 -13.46
CA GLY A 102 12.06 6.14 -14.85
C GLY A 102 10.72 5.50 -15.24
N GLY A 103 9.67 5.81 -14.48
CA GLY A 103 8.30 5.32 -14.66
C GLY A 103 7.48 6.17 -15.62
N ASP A 104 6.18 5.87 -15.73
CA ASP A 104 5.26 6.76 -16.44
C ASP A 104 4.95 8.02 -15.61
N TYR A 105 4.47 9.08 -16.27
CA TYR A 105 4.11 10.34 -15.62
C TYR A 105 3.17 10.13 -14.43
N VAL A 106 2.28 9.13 -14.52
CA VAL A 106 1.32 8.86 -13.45
C VAL A 106 2.06 8.29 -12.24
N GLY A 107 2.97 7.32 -12.38
CA GLY A 107 3.72 6.73 -11.27
C GLY A 107 4.71 7.69 -10.61
N GLU A 108 5.51 8.40 -11.41
CA GLU A 108 6.57 9.29 -10.90
C GLU A 108 6.01 10.48 -10.12
N HIS A 109 4.81 10.96 -10.47
CA HIS A 109 4.22 12.18 -9.93
C HIS A 109 3.95 12.15 -8.41
N TRP A 110 3.75 10.97 -7.80
CA TRP A 110 3.36 10.88 -6.39
C TRP A 110 4.08 9.76 -5.62
N LEU A 111 4.57 8.70 -6.27
CA LEU A 111 5.27 7.60 -5.57
C LEU A 111 6.60 8.04 -4.93
N ALA A 112 7.29 9.04 -5.50
CA ALA A 112 8.54 9.55 -4.96
C ALA A 112 8.39 10.07 -3.52
N SER A 113 7.25 10.72 -3.21
CA SER A 113 6.97 11.23 -1.86
C SER A 113 6.81 10.10 -0.82
N PHE A 114 6.16 9.01 -1.21
CA PHE A 114 6.02 7.81 -0.37
C PHE A 114 7.36 7.07 -0.21
N ALA A 115 8.16 6.97 -1.27
CA ALA A 115 9.47 6.35 -1.23
C ALA A 115 10.43 7.10 -0.28
N ALA A 116 10.51 8.43 -0.37
CA ALA A 116 11.34 9.25 0.51
C ALA A 116 10.96 9.08 2.00
N LEU A 117 9.66 9.14 2.31
CA LEU A 117 9.17 8.88 3.66
C LEU A 117 9.48 7.45 4.13
N ALA A 118 9.48 6.46 3.23
CA ALA A 118 9.78 5.05 3.56
C ALA A 118 11.24 4.86 3.96
N MET A 119 12.14 5.62 3.34
CA MET A 119 13.58 5.60 3.60
C MET A 119 13.97 6.31 4.89
N GLY A 120 13.00 6.85 5.64
CA GLY A 120 13.23 7.46 6.94
C GLY A 120 13.60 8.93 6.88
N GLU A 121 13.49 9.57 5.72
CA GLU A 121 13.59 11.03 5.62
C GLU A 121 12.33 11.63 6.25
N SER A 122 12.42 11.97 7.53
CA SER A 122 11.51 12.91 8.15
C SER A 122 11.97 14.33 7.79
N PRO A 123 11.06 15.29 7.56
CA PRO A 123 11.46 16.69 7.50
C PRO A 123 12.12 17.16 8.81
#